data_AF-A0A916GJI9-F1
#
_entry.id   AF-A0A916GJI9-F1
#
_cell.length_a   1.000
_cell.length_b   1.000
_cell.length_c   1.000
_cell.angle_alpha   90.00
_cell.angle_beta   90.00
_cell.angle_gamma   90.00
#
_symmetry.space_group_name_H-M   'P 1'
#
loop_
_entity.id
_entity.type
_entity.pdbx_description
1 polymer ?
#
loop_
_entity_poly.entity_id
_entity_poly.type
_entity_poly.pdbx_seq_one_letter_code
_entity_poly.pdbx_strand_id
1 'polypeptide(L)'
;LQKEKTLRKVRALAEVNPMLGHRGVRLGITYPEIYSMQIQAVLEAAALCAKEGIEVHPEIMVPQVATVEELKRIHSFVERIHKIVQLTHGIDVQYKFGSMLEVVRACMRAGRMAETAEFFSFGTNDLTQATFSFSREDAENKFLPAYTEAGILEDNPFEVLDVKGVGEVMKIAVERGRAARPELKIGICGEHGGHPASIEFCHSIGLTYVSCSGPRVPIARLAAAQAKLKQDAGQLATTTS
;
A
#
# COMPACT_ATOMS: atom_id res chain seq x y z
N LEU A 1 -35.44 -22.72 7.10
CA LEU A 1 -34.66 -22.26 8.26
C LEU A 1 -33.19 -21.94 7.95
N GLN A 2 -32.29 -22.91 7.69
CA GLN A 2 -30.86 -22.58 7.45
C GLN A 2 -30.64 -21.73 6.18
N LYS A 3 -31.22 -22.14 5.05
CA LYS A 3 -31.14 -21.39 3.79
C LYS A 3 -31.68 -19.95 3.91
N GLU A 4 -32.72 -19.74 4.71
CA GLU A 4 -33.28 -18.41 4.96
C GLU A 4 -32.38 -17.55 5.85
N LYS A 5 -31.76 -18.14 6.89
CA LYS A 5 -30.75 -17.45 7.70
C LYS A 5 -29.54 -17.05 6.85
N THR A 6 -29.05 -17.95 6.00
CA THR A 6 -27.97 -17.65 5.04
C THR A 6 -28.37 -16.53 4.09
N LEU A 7 -29.55 -16.60 3.46
CA LEU A 7 -30.03 -15.57 2.54
C LEU A 7 -30.17 -14.21 3.21
N ARG A 8 -30.67 -14.17 4.45
CA ARG A 8 -30.74 -12.92 5.24
C ARG A 8 -29.35 -12.33 5.46
N LYS A 9 -28.36 -13.15 5.81
CA LYS A 9 -26.98 -12.68 6.00
C LYS A 9 -26.35 -12.19 4.70
N VAL A 10 -26.53 -12.92 3.59
CA VAL A 10 -26.05 -12.51 2.26
C VAL A 10 -26.61 -11.14 1.88
N ARG A 11 -27.94 -10.94 2.02
CA ARG A 11 -28.58 -9.66 1.73
C ARG A 11 -28.10 -8.54 2.64
N ALA A 12 -27.85 -8.82 3.92
CA ALA A 12 -27.35 -7.84 4.87
C ALA A 12 -25.88 -7.43 4.61
N LEU A 13 -25.09 -8.29 3.98
CA LEU A 13 -23.70 -8.01 3.61
C LEU A 13 -23.55 -7.48 2.18
N ALA A 14 -24.62 -7.50 1.38
CA ALA A 14 -24.58 -6.99 0.01
C ALA A 14 -24.44 -5.46 0.02
N GLU A 15 -23.46 -4.96 -0.73
CA GLU A 15 -23.17 -3.54 -0.86
C GLU A 15 -23.37 -3.10 -2.31
N VAL A 16 -23.81 -1.85 -2.50
CA VAL A 16 -24.01 -1.28 -3.84
C VAL A 16 -22.66 -1.05 -4.54
N ASN A 17 -21.65 -0.56 -3.79
CA ASN A 17 -20.30 -0.30 -4.29
C ASN A 17 -19.25 -0.98 -3.39
N PRO A 18 -19.02 -2.31 -3.54
CA PRO A 18 -18.17 -3.08 -2.63
C PRO A 18 -16.72 -2.57 -2.53
N MET A 19 -16.20 -1.96 -3.59
CA MET A 19 -14.87 -1.32 -3.60
C MET A 19 -14.71 -0.29 -2.49
N LEU A 20 -15.76 0.48 -2.20
CA LEU A 20 -15.77 1.57 -1.21
C LEU A 20 -16.42 1.17 0.12
N GLY A 21 -16.79 -0.10 0.27
CA GLY A 21 -17.65 -0.58 1.34
C GLY A 21 -16.93 -1.00 2.63
N HIS A 22 -17.48 -1.99 3.31
CA HIS A 22 -17.06 -2.49 4.61
C HIS A 22 -15.90 -3.49 4.49
N ARG A 23 -14.72 -2.98 4.14
CA ARG A 23 -13.48 -3.75 3.96
C ARG A 23 -12.27 -3.04 4.60
N GLY A 24 -11.11 -3.68 4.49
CA GLY A 24 -9.84 -3.18 5.02
C GLY A 24 -9.90 -2.85 6.51
N VAL A 25 -9.32 -1.72 6.91
CA VAL A 25 -9.29 -1.28 8.31
C VAL A 25 -10.67 -1.18 8.95
N ARG A 26 -11.71 -0.84 8.18
CA ARG A 26 -13.08 -0.66 8.68
C ARG A 26 -13.64 -1.98 9.19
N LEU A 27 -13.37 -3.07 8.46
CA LEU A 27 -13.75 -4.42 8.90
C LEU A 27 -12.95 -4.83 10.15
N GLY A 28 -11.64 -4.56 10.16
CA GLY A 28 -10.78 -4.84 11.31
C GLY A 28 -11.13 -4.05 12.57
N ILE A 29 -11.79 -2.89 12.44
CA ILE A 29 -12.28 -2.10 13.59
C ILE A 29 -13.60 -2.67 14.12
N THR A 30 -14.54 -3.03 13.24
CA THR A 30 -15.86 -3.54 13.66
C THR A 30 -15.84 -5.00 14.08
N TYR A 31 -14.90 -5.79 13.55
CA TYR A 31 -14.67 -7.20 13.86
C TYR A 31 -13.20 -7.41 14.27
N PRO A 32 -12.79 -6.88 15.44
CA PRO A 32 -11.39 -6.85 15.88
C PRO A 32 -10.77 -8.22 16.06
N GLU A 33 -11.56 -9.28 16.21
CA GLU A 33 -11.11 -10.66 16.28
C GLU A 33 -10.37 -11.09 15.01
N ILE A 34 -10.72 -10.56 13.83
CA ILE A 34 -10.08 -10.91 12.56
C ILE A 34 -8.64 -10.43 12.56
N TYR A 35 -8.42 -9.13 12.83
CA TYR A 35 -7.07 -8.57 12.88
C TYR A 35 -6.30 -9.09 14.08
N SER A 36 -6.94 -9.29 15.23
CA SER A 36 -6.26 -9.86 16.39
C SER A 36 -5.69 -11.24 16.10
N MET A 37 -6.47 -12.10 15.44
CA MET A 37 -6.01 -13.42 15.02
C MET A 37 -4.85 -13.34 14.03
N GLN A 38 -4.95 -12.48 13.00
CA GLN A 38 -3.88 -12.34 11.99
C GLN A 38 -2.59 -11.79 12.58
N ILE A 39 -2.67 -10.75 13.43
CA ILE A 39 -1.52 -10.17 14.12
C ILE A 39 -0.85 -11.21 15.02
N GLN A 40 -1.63 -11.96 15.80
CA GLN A 40 -1.11 -13.01 16.67
C GLN A 40 -0.39 -14.08 15.83
N ALA A 41 -1.01 -14.55 14.75
CA ALA A 41 -0.40 -15.55 13.87
C ALA A 41 0.95 -15.09 13.29
N VAL A 42 1.06 -13.84 12.83
CA VAL A 42 2.32 -13.28 12.30
C VAL A 42 3.39 -13.22 13.38
N LEU A 43 3.06 -12.71 14.57
CA LEU A 43 4.03 -12.52 15.65
C LEU A 43 4.45 -13.85 16.29
N GLU A 44 3.52 -14.81 16.46
CA GLU A 44 3.84 -16.14 16.95
C GLU A 44 4.72 -16.90 15.96
N ALA A 45 4.41 -16.86 14.67
CA ALA A 45 5.25 -17.47 13.64
C ALA A 45 6.67 -16.88 13.66
N ALA A 46 6.79 -15.55 13.79
CA ALA A 46 8.09 -14.90 13.88
C ALA A 46 8.86 -15.31 15.16
N ALA A 47 8.18 -15.43 16.30
CA ALA A 47 8.77 -15.90 17.55
C ALA A 47 9.26 -17.35 17.45
N LEU A 48 8.52 -18.22 16.74
CA LEU A 48 8.92 -19.61 16.50
C LEU A 48 10.15 -19.69 15.58
N CYS A 49 10.17 -18.95 14.48
CA CYS A 49 11.35 -18.85 13.61
C CYS A 49 12.59 -18.39 14.38
N ALA A 50 12.45 -17.39 15.24
CA ALA A 50 13.56 -16.89 16.07
C ALA A 50 14.11 -17.97 17.03
N LYS A 51 13.24 -18.82 17.60
CA LYS A 51 13.68 -19.97 18.43
C LYS A 51 14.48 -21.00 17.65
N GLU A 52 14.21 -21.14 16.36
CA GLU A 52 14.95 -21.99 15.44
C GLU A 52 16.22 -21.32 14.88
N GLY A 53 16.52 -20.09 15.30
CA GLY A 53 17.67 -19.32 14.81
C GLY A 53 17.45 -18.73 13.40
N ILE A 54 16.21 -18.68 12.92
CA ILE A 54 15.86 -18.06 11.64
C ILE A 54 15.54 -16.58 11.88
N GLU A 55 16.32 -15.70 11.24
CA GLU A 55 16.12 -14.26 11.31
C GLU A 55 14.91 -13.83 10.46
N VAL A 56 13.97 -13.12 11.09
CA VAL A 56 12.72 -12.66 10.47
C VAL A 56 12.43 -11.21 10.87
N HIS A 57 11.97 -10.42 9.90
CA HIS A 57 11.66 -8.99 10.07
C HIS A 57 10.22 -8.69 9.61
N PRO A 58 9.20 -9.06 10.41
CA PRO A 58 7.81 -8.86 10.03
C PRO A 58 7.45 -7.37 9.88
N GLU A 59 6.77 -7.04 8.78
CA GLU A 59 6.17 -5.72 8.55
C GLU A 59 4.64 -5.87 8.51
N ILE A 60 3.93 -5.29 9.46
CA ILE A 60 2.46 -5.36 9.57
C ILE A 60 1.87 -4.10 8.95
N MET A 61 1.10 -4.26 7.88
CA MET A 61 0.54 -3.14 7.11
C MET A 61 -0.99 -3.11 7.18
N VAL A 62 -1.55 -1.93 7.49
CA VAL A 62 -3.01 -1.73 7.55
C VAL A 62 -3.55 -1.17 6.22
N PRO A 63 -4.52 -1.85 5.57
CA PRO A 63 -5.12 -1.42 4.31
C PRO A 63 -6.31 -0.45 4.50
N GLN A 64 -6.60 0.32 3.45
CA GLN A 64 -7.74 1.24 3.27
C GLN A 64 -7.93 2.26 4.39
N VAL A 65 -6.80 2.70 4.97
CA VAL A 65 -6.81 3.68 6.04
C VAL A 65 -7.12 5.06 5.47
N ALA A 66 -8.01 5.81 6.12
CA ALA A 66 -8.36 7.17 5.73
C ALA A 66 -7.93 8.21 6.77
N THR A 67 -7.73 7.79 8.02
CA THR A 67 -7.45 8.63 9.19
C THR A 67 -6.33 8.04 10.05
N VAL A 68 -5.62 8.89 10.80
CA VAL A 68 -4.58 8.40 11.72
C VAL A 68 -5.20 7.70 12.92
N GLU A 69 -6.43 8.04 13.28
CA GLU A 69 -7.19 7.44 14.37
C GLU A 69 -7.50 5.96 14.10
N GLU A 70 -7.87 5.62 12.87
CA GLU A 70 -8.02 4.22 12.43
C GLU A 70 -6.69 3.45 12.59
N LEU A 71 -5.58 4.07 12.17
CA LEU A 71 -4.26 3.44 12.27
C LEU A 71 -3.83 3.23 13.73
N LYS A 72 -4.00 4.24 14.59
CA LYS A 72 -3.72 4.16 16.03
C LYS A 72 -4.59 3.10 16.71
N ARG A 73 -5.84 2.96 16.30
CA ARG A 73 -6.73 1.91 16.82
C ARG A 73 -6.16 0.52 16.54
N ILE A 74 -5.74 0.26 15.30
CA ILE A 74 -5.13 -1.04 14.96
C ILE A 74 -3.76 -1.21 15.64
N HIS A 75 -2.95 -0.16 15.73
CA HIS A 75 -1.67 -0.22 16.42
C HIS A 75 -1.81 -0.68 17.88
N SER A 76 -2.84 -0.20 18.58
CA SER A 76 -3.13 -0.66 19.96
C SER A 76 -3.42 -2.16 20.07
N PHE A 77 -3.95 -2.77 19.01
CA PHE A 77 -4.13 -4.22 18.96
C PHE A 77 -2.78 -4.92 18.81
N VAL A 78 -1.91 -4.41 17.93
CA VAL A 78 -0.56 -4.94 17.72
C VAL A 78 0.26 -4.88 19.01
N GLU A 79 0.31 -3.73 19.68
CA GLU A 79 1.07 -3.56 20.93
C GLU A 79 0.60 -4.52 22.04
N ARG A 80 -0.72 -4.70 22.17
CA ARG A 80 -1.29 -5.62 23.17
C ARG A 80 -0.94 -7.08 22.85
N ILE A 81 -1.08 -7.50 21.60
CA ILE A 81 -0.85 -8.88 21.19
C ILE A 81 0.64 -9.20 21.21
N HIS A 82 1.49 -8.26 20.78
CA HIS A 82 2.94 -8.39 20.87
C HIS A 82 3.41 -8.70 22.29
N LYS A 83 2.91 -7.97 23.30
CA LYS A 83 3.19 -8.29 24.71
C LYS A 83 2.76 -9.69 25.11
N ILE A 84 1.59 -10.15 24.65
CA ILE A 84 1.11 -11.51 24.94
C ILE A 84 2.05 -12.55 24.31
N VAL A 85 2.40 -12.38 23.03
CA VAL A 85 3.31 -13.29 22.32
C VAL A 85 4.69 -13.31 22.97
N GLN A 86 5.21 -12.14 23.36
CA GLN A 86 6.48 -12.02 24.05
C GLN A 86 6.48 -12.80 25.38
N LEU A 87 5.42 -12.67 26.19
CA LEU A 87 5.28 -13.41 27.45
C LEU A 87 5.12 -14.92 27.23
N THR A 88 4.36 -15.33 26.22
CA THR A 88 4.11 -16.75 25.92
C THR A 88 5.34 -17.45 25.36
N HIS A 89 6.07 -16.79 24.45
CA HIS A 89 7.19 -17.40 23.74
C HIS A 89 8.55 -17.07 24.35
N GLY A 90 8.66 -16.04 25.18
CA GLY A 90 9.93 -15.56 25.72
C GLY A 90 10.83 -14.88 24.68
N ILE A 91 10.25 -14.45 23.55
CA ILE A 91 10.97 -13.81 22.44
C ILE A 91 10.38 -12.42 22.21
N ASP A 92 11.22 -11.39 22.21
CA ASP A 92 10.83 -10.04 21.81
C ASP A 92 10.97 -9.86 20.30
N VAL A 93 9.92 -10.22 19.57
CA VAL A 93 9.88 -10.11 18.11
C VAL A 93 9.95 -8.64 17.71
N GLN A 94 11.00 -8.28 16.97
CA GLN A 94 11.06 -6.97 16.32
C GLN A 94 10.13 -6.96 15.10
N TYR A 95 9.34 -5.90 14.96
CA TYR A 95 8.43 -5.72 13.82
C TYR A 95 8.39 -4.25 13.42
N LYS A 96 7.88 -3.97 12.22
CA LYS A 96 7.49 -2.61 11.83
C LYS A 96 5.99 -2.54 11.60
N PHE A 97 5.40 -1.42 11.95
CA PHE A 97 3.99 -1.13 11.71
C PHE A 97 3.82 -0.03 10.68
N GLY A 98 2.96 -0.24 9.69
CA GLY A 98 2.80 0.68 8.58
C GLY A 98 1.39 0.69 8.00
N SER A 99 1.23 1.43 6.92
CA SER A 99 -0.08 1.59 6.27
C SER A 99 0.05 1.57 4.76
N MET A 100 -0.95 0.96 4.12
CA MET A 100 -1.12 1.10 2.68
C MET A 100 -1.70 2.49 2.39
N LEU A 101 -1.03 3.25 1.53
CA LEU A 101 -1.53 4.53 1.02
C LEU A 101 -2.27 4.28 -0.30
N GLU A 102 -3.56 4.06 -0.17
CA GLU A 102 -4.48 3.78 -1.28
C GLU A 102 -5.78 4.60 -1.22
N VAL A 103 -5.93 5.41 -0.18
CA VAL A 103 -7.04 6.36 -0.03
C VAL A 103 -6.48 7.77 -0.19
N VAL A 104 -7.08 8.57 -1.07
CA VAL A 104 -6.64 9.95 -1.37
C VAL A 104 -6.51 10.78 -0.08
N ARG A 105 -7.48 10.66 0.85
CA ARG A 105 -7.44 11.38 2.13
C ARG A 105 -6.20 11.03 2.97
N ALA A 106 -5.78 9.77 3.00
CA ALA A 106 -4.58 9.36 3.73
C ALA A 106 -3.32 9.92 3.09
N CYS A 107 -3.23 9.94 1.76
CA CYS A 107 -2.13 10.56 1.02
C CYS A 107 -2.05 12.07 1.33
N MET A 108 -3.19 12.78 1.29
CA MET A 108 -3.28 14.20 1.63
C MET A 108 -2.96 14.49 3.10
N ARG A 109 -3.03 13.49 3.99
CA ARG A 109 -2.72 13.62 5.42
C ARG A 109 -1.51 12.79 5.84
N ALA A 110 -0.62 12.43 4.91
CA ALA A 110 0.48 11.49 5.13
C ALA A 110 1.40 11.88 6.30
N GLY A 111 1.62 13.18 6.54
CA GLY A 111 2.41 13.62 7.71
C GLY A 111 1.81 13.17 9.05
N ARG A 112 0.48 13.22 9.21
CA ARG A 112 -0.19 12.68 10.41
C ARG A 112 -0.11 11.17 10.47
N MET A 113 -0.22 10.50 9.32
CA MET A 113 -0.12 9.05 9.23
C MET A 113 1.27 8.57 9.70
N ALA A 114 2.34 9.29 9.32
CA ALA A 114 3.74 8.96 9.62
C ALA A 114 4.12 9.10 11.11
N GLU A 115 3.31 9.80 11.91
CA GLU A 115 3.45 9.81 13.38
C GLU A 115 3.28 8.40 13.97
N THR A 116 2.47 7.55 13.33
CA THR A 116 2.19 6.18 13.78
C THR A 116 2.81 5.13 12.85
N ALA A 117 2.78 5.35 11.53
CA ALA A 117 3.37 4.44 10.56
C ALA A 117 4.89 4.65 10.46
N GLU A 118 5.62 3.53 10.47
CA GLU A 118 7.06 3.45 10.24
C GLU A 118 7.39 3.21 8.76
N PHE A 119 6.40 2.80 7.97
CA PHE A 119 6.50 2.70 6.52
C PHE A 119 5.15 2.94 5.83
N PHE A 120 5.24 3.35 4.56
CA PHE A 120 4.11 3.39 3.65
C PHE A 120 4.34 2.46 2.46
N SER A 121 3.25 1.86 1.96
CA SER A 121 3.24 1.22 0.64
C SER A 121 2.09 1.80 -0.17
N PHE A 122 2.36 2.38 -1.32
CA PHE A 122 1.28 2.83 -2.20
C PHE A 122 0.57 1.63 -2.82
N GLY A 123 -0.73 1.51 -2.52
CA GLY A 123 -1.65 0.61 -3.21
C GLY A 123 -2.19 1.32 -4.43
N THR A 124 -1.37 1.45 -5.47
CA THR A 124 -1.68 2.33 -6.61
C THR A 124 -2.88 1.89 -7.42
N ASN A 125 -3.27 0.62 -7.40
CA ASN A 125 -4.50 0.16 -8.04
C ASN A 125 -5.73 0.88 -7.42
N ASP A 126 -5.91 0.76 -6.10
CA ASP A 126 -7.01 1.42 -5.38
C ASP A 126 -6.84 2.95 -5.37
N LEU A 127 -5.60 3.47 -5.33
CA LEU A 127 -5.36 4.91 -5.42
C LEU A 127 -5.73 5.49 -6.79
N THR A 128 -5.44 4.79 -7.89
CA THR A 128 -5.87 5.17 -9.24
C THR A 128 -7.39 5.16 -9.32
N GLN A 129 -8.05 4.10 -8.82
CA GLN A 129 -9.52 4.04 -8.78
C GLN A 129 -10.10 5.24 -8.04
N ALA A 130 -9.53 5.59 -6.87
CA ALA A 130 -10.00 6.71 -6.06
C ALA A 130 -9.70 8.08 -6.69
N THR A 131 -8.58 8.23 -7.41
CA THR A 131 -8.17 9.50 -8.04
C THR A 131 -8.98 9.79 -9.29
N PHE A 132 -9.17 8.77 -10.15
CA PHE A 132 -9.98 8.90 -11.37
C PHE A 132 -11.48 8.76 -11.12
N SER A 133 -11.88 8.26 -9.95
CA SER A 133 -13.26 7.78 -9.70
C SER A 133 -13.69 6.70 -10.69
N PHE A 134 -12.75 5.83 -11.08
CA PHE A 134 -12.98 4.72 -11.99
C PHE A 134 -13.07 3.42 -11.19
N SER A 135 -14.16 2.68 -11.36
CA SER A 135 -14.19 1.25 -11.05
C SER A 135 -13.38 0.56 -12.14
N ARG A 136 -12.28 -0.11 -11.79
CA ARG A 136 -11.37 -0.73 -12.76
C ARG A 136 -12.11 -1.71 -13.67
N GLU A 137 -12.88 -2.60 -13.06
CA GLU A 137 -13.64 -3.64 -13.78
C GLU A 137 -14.65 -3.03 -14.77
N ASP A 138 -15.31 -1.94 -14.39
CA ASP A 138 -16.25 -1.25 -15.29
C ASP A 138 -15.53 -0.45 -16.37
N ALA A 139 -14.43 0.22 -16.01
CA ALA A 139 -13.71 1.12 -16.88
C ALA A 139 -13.00 0.38 -18.02
N GLU A 140 -12.24 -0.67 -17.68
CA GLU A 140 -11.49 -1.49 -18.65
C GLU A 140 -12.41 -2.12 -19.70
N ASN A 141 -13.62 -2.53 -19.30
CA ASN A 141 -14.54 -3.25 -20.17
C ASN A 141 -15.52 -2.35 -20.94
N LYS A 142 -15.73 -1.09 -20.53
CA LYS A 142 -16.80 -0.24 -21.09
C LYS A 142 -16.31 0.95 -21.88
N PHE A 143 -15.26 1.66 -21.43
CA PHE A 143 -14.91 2.95 -22.03
C PHE A 143 -13.41 3.25 -22.15
N LEU A 144 -12.53 2.62 -21.36
CA LEU A 144 -11.10 2.89 -21.45
C LEU A 144 -10.50 2.66 -22.86
N PRO A 145 -10.85 1.59 -23.60
CA PRO A 145 -10.35 1.41 -24.96
C PRO A 145 -10.71 2.58 -25.89
N ALA A 146 -11.95 3.10 -25.78
CA ALA A 146 -12.39 4.24 -26.57
C ALA A 146 -11.69 5.55 -26.16
N TYR A 147 -11.34 5.71 -24.88
CA TYR A 147 -10.59 6.88 -24.40
C TYR A 147 -9.16 6.88 -24.95
N THR A 148 -8.51 5.72 -25.00
CA THR A 148 -7.17 5.57 -25.58
C THR A 148 -7.19 5.76 -27.09
N GLU A 149 -8.16 5.17 -27.80
CA GLU A 149 -8.30 5.35 -29.26
C GLU A 149 -8.58 6.81 -29.65
N ALA A 150 -9.36 7.52 -28.85
CA ALA A 150 -9.66 8.95 -29.05
C ALA A 150 -8.53 9.89 -28.57
N GLY A 151 -7.46 9.38 -27.96
CA GLY A 151 -6.37 10.17 -27.40
C GLY A 151 -6.79 11.04 -26.20
N ILE A 152 -7.90 10.71 -25.53
CA ILE A 152 -8.32 11.37 -24.29
C ILE A 152 -7.37 10.99 -23.14
N LEU A 153 -6.97 9.71 -23.11
CA LEU A 153 -5.91 9.20 -22.26
C LEU A 153 -4.83 8.60 -23.15
N GLU A 154 -3.57 8.87 -22.81
CA GLU A 154 -2.42 8.33 -23.54
C GLU A 154 -2.30 6.82 -23.30
N ASP A 155 -2.45 6.39 -22.05
CA ASP A 155 -2.35 5.01 -21.61
C ASP A 155 -3.52 4.61 -20.70
N ASN A 156 -3.73 3.31 -20.53
CA ASN A 156 -4.60 2.78 -19.48
C ASN A 156 -3.97 3.09 -18.09
N PRO A 157 -4.61 3.91 -17.23
CA PRO A 157 -4.04 4.34 -15.96
C PRO A 157 -3.91 3.23 -14.91
N PHE A 158 -4.45 2.04 -15.18
CA PHE A 158 -4.29 0.84 -14.36
C PHE A 158 -3.09 -0.03 -14.77
N GLU A 159 -2.52 0.22 -15.94
CA GLU A 159 -1.32 -0.46 -16.44
C GLU A 159 -0.08 0.44 -16.30
N VAL A 160 -0.22 1.70 -16.70
CA VAL A 160 0.81 2.74 -16.63
C VAL A 160 0.38 3.77 -15.59
N LEU A 161 1.27 4.09 -14.65
CA LEU A 161 0.96 5.04 -13.58
C LEU A 161 0.70 6.43 -14.19
N ASP A 162 -0.47 7.00 -13.91
CA ASP A 162 -0.75 8.40 -14.22
C ASP A 162 0.12 9.32 -13.34
N VAL A 163 1.22 9.81 -13.92
CA VAL A 163 2.16 10.71 -13.25
C VAL A 163 1.53 12.06 -12.92
N LYS A 164 0.61 12.55 -13.75
CA LYS A 164 0.09 13.93 -13.67
C LYS A 164 -1.03 14.09 -12.64
N GLY A 165 -1.75 13.03 -12.32
CA GLY A 165 -2.78 13.01 -11.26
C GLY A 165 -2.35 12.13 -10.08
N VAL A 166 -2.32 10.82 -10.26
CA VAL A 166 -1.99 9.85 -9.19
C VAL A 166 -0.58 10.10 -8.66
N GLY A 167 0.38 10.38 -9.55
CA GLY A 167 1.77 10.70 -9.19
C GLY A 167 1.89 11.95 -8.32
N GLU A 168 1.11 13.00 -8.57
CA GLU A 168 1.10 14.19 -7.71
C GLU A 168 0.56 13.89 -6.30
N VAL A 169 -0.46 13.03 -6.20
CA VAL A 169 -0.97 12.55 -4.90
C VAL A 169 0.12 11.77 -4.16
N MET A 170 0.86 10.90 -4.86
CA MET A 170 1.98 10.16 -4.29
C MET A 170 3.11 11.09 -3.82
N LYS A 171 3.49 12.08 -4.63
CA LYS A 171 4.54 13.06 -4.32
C LYS A 171 4.22 13.84 -3.06
N ILE A 172 3.01 14.36 -2.94
CA ILE A 172 2.52 15.06 -1.73
C ILE A 172 2.65 14.15 -0.50
N ALA A 173 2.27 12.87 -0.63
CA ALA A 173 2.34 11.92 0.47
C ALA A 173 3.78 11.60 0.88
N VAL A 174 4.70 11.46 -0.08
CA VAL A 174 6.13 11.26 0.19
C VAL A 174 6.71 12.46 0.94
N GLU A 175 6.50 13.66 0.42
CA GLU A 175 7.02 14.90 1.00
C GLU A 175 6.50 15.10 2.43
N ARG A 176 5.17 15.00 2.64
CA ARG A 176 4.55 15.20 3.95
C ARG A 176 4.91 14.08 4.93
N GLY A 177 4.96 12.84 4.45
CA GLY A 177 5.35 11.69 5.28
C GLY A 177 6.77 11.84 5.80
N ARG A 178 7.73 12.16 4.92
CA ARG A 178 9.14 12.35 5.31
C ARG A 178 9.39 13.62 6.10
N ALA A 179 8.62 14.68 5.89
CA ALA A 179 8.66 15.85 6.75
C ALA A 179 8.32 15.53 8.21
N ALA A 180 7.42 14.57 8.44
CA ALA A 180 7.07 14.11 9.79
C ALA A 180 8.00 13.01 10.32
N ARG A 181 8.52 12.13 9.45
CA ARG A 181 9.47 11.06 9.79
C ARG A 181 10.54 10.95 8.68
N PRO A 182 11.73 11.55 8.85
CA PRO A 182 12.75 11.59 7.79
C PRO A 182 13.17 10.21 7.26
N GLU A 183 13.30 9.23 8.15
CA GLU A 183 13.68 7.83 7.82
C GLU A 183 12.50 6.95 7.40
N LEU A 184 11.35 7.55 7.05
CA LEU A 184 10.17 6.81 6.63
C LEU A 184 10.45 6.03 5.35
N LYS A 185 10.37 4.70 5.45
CA LYS A 185 10.43 3.77 4.32
C LYS A 185 9.14 3.92 3.51
N ILE A 186 9.24 4.22 2.22
CA ILE A 186 8.07 4.35 1.36
C ILE A 186 8.28 3.50 0.12
N GLY A 187 7.34 2.62 -0.19
CA GLY A 187 7.38 1.86 -1.43
C GLY A 187 6.05 1.88 -2.17
N ILE A 188 5.99 1.08 -3.21
CA ILE A 188 4.80 0.85 -4.05
C ILE A 188 4.62 -0.66 -4.23
N CYS A 189 3.37 -1.11 -4.24
CA CYS A 189 3.00 -2.47 -4.59
C CYS A 189 1.94 -2.47 -5.70
N GLY A 190 1.85 -3.59 -6.40
CA GLY A 190 0.86 -3.81 -7.46
C GLY A 190 1.47 -3.80 -8.84
N GLU A 191 0.63 -3.62 -9.85
CA GLU A 191 1.02 -3.79 -11.26
C GLU A 191 2.02 -2.73 -11.72
N HIS A 192 1.81 -1.48 -11.30
CA HIS A 192 2.71 -0.36 -11.57
C HIS A 192 4.12 -0.57 -11.01
N GLY A 193 4.27 -1.34 -9.93
CA GLY A 193 5.58 -1.67 -9.35
C GLY A 193 6.49 -2.50 -10.26
N GLY A 194 5.97 -3.03 -11.36
CA GLY A 194 6.72 -3.76 -12.38
C GLY A 194 6.76 -3.07 -13.75
N HIS A 195 6.23 -1.85 -13.88
CA HIS A 195 6.21 -1.11 -15.15
C HIS A 195 7.39 -0.11 -15.22
N PRO A 196 8.28 -0.16 -16.23
CA PRO A 196 9.50 0.63 -16.25
C PRO A 196 9.31 2.14 -16.06
N ALA A 197 8.33 2.75 -16.75
CA ALA A 197 8.06 4.18 -16.64
C ALA A 197 7.55 4.55 -15.23
N SER A 198 6.74 3.70 -14.61
CA SER A 198 6.23 3.90 -13.26
C SER A 198 7.36 3.79 -12.23
N ILE A 199 8.31 2.87 -12.43
CA ILE A 199 9.50 2.71 -11.58
C ILE A 199 10.41 3.93 -11.70
N GLU A 200 10.62 4.45 -12.90
CA GLU A 200 11.40 5.68 -13.13
C GLU A 200 10.78 6.88 -12.40
N PHE A 201 9.44 7.02 -12.43
CA PHE A 201 8.74 8.02 -11.63
C PHE A 201 8.88 7.78 -10.12
N CYS A 202 8.69 6.55 -9.65
CA CYS A 202 8.85 6.20 -8.24
C CYS A 202 10.25 6.56 -7.72
N HIS A 203 11.28 6.32 -8.54
CA HIS A 203 12.66 6.71 -8.27
C HIS A 203 12.81 8.24 -8.20
N SER A 204 12.20 8.99 -9.11
CA SER A 204 12.33 10.46 -9.15
C SER A 204 11.67 11.15 -7.95
N ILE A 205 10.58 10.60 -7.40
CA ILE A 205 9.98 11.09 -6.14
C ILE A 205 10.62 10.44 -4.90
N GLY A 206 11.65 9.60 -5.08
CA GLY A 206 12.48 9.06 -4.02
C GLY A 206 11.86 7.91 -3.23
N LEU A 207 11.01 7.06 -3.80
CA LEU A 207 10.60 5.82 -3.13
C LEU A 207 11.81 4.96 -2.76
N THR A 208 11.70 4.25 -1.63
CA THR A 208 12.71 3.34 -1.10
C THR A 208 12.74 2.00 -1.84
N TYR A 209 11.58 1.51 -2.30
CA TYR A 209 11.49 0.24 -3.01
C TYR A 209 10.27 0.18 -3.94
N VAL A 210 10.31 -0.75 -4.89
CA VAL A 210 9.16 -1.18 -5.69
C VAL A 210 8.92 -2.67 -5.45
N SER A 211 7.65 -3.09 -5.42
CA SER A 211 7.25 -4.49 -5.23
C SER A 211 6.33 -4.93 -6.37
N CYS A 212 6.66 -6.05 -6.99
CA CYS A 212 5.96 -6.61 -8.15
C CYS A 212 5.91 -8.14 -8.09
N SER A 213 5.17 -8.75 -9.01
CA SER A 213 5.09 -10.21 -9.13
C SER A 213 6.46 -10.82 -9.45
N GLY A 214 6.69 -12.07 -8.98
CA GLY A 214 7.97 -12.78 -9.15
C GLY A 214 8.57 -12.69 -10.57
N PRO A 215 7.81 -12.96 -11.64
CA PRO A 215 8.31 -12.85 -13.01
C PRO A 215 8.74 -11.43 -13.44
N ARG A 216 8.19 -10.38 -12.83
CA ARG A 216 8.52 -8.98 -13.14
C ARG A 216 9.73 -8.45 -12.36
N VAL A 217 10.25 -9.19 -11.36
CA VAL A 217 11.40 -8.76 -10.54
C VAL A 217 12.64 -8.42 -11.39
N PRO A 218 13.06 -9.22 -12.40
CA PRO A 218 14.21 -8.86 -13.23
C PRO A 218 14.01 -7.55 -14.00
N ILE A 219 12.80 -7.33 -14.52
CA ILE A 219 12.43 -6.10 -15.25
C ILE A 219 12.50 -4.91 -14.30
N ALA A 220 11.94 -5.05 -13.09
CA ALA A 220 11.94 -3.98 -12.11
C ALA A 220 13.35 -3.57 -11.68
N ARG A 221 14.26 -4.55 -11.51
CA ARG A 221 15.68 -4.29 -11.20
C ARG A 221 16.38 -3.53 -12.33
N LEU A 222 16.17 -3.95 -13.58
CA LEU A 222 16.76 -3.28 -14.73
C LEU A 222 16.24 -1.84 -14.87
N ALA A 223 14.92 -1.65 -14.75
CA ALA A 223 14.30 -0.33 -14.83
C ALA A 223 14.79 0.60 -13.71
N ALA A 224 14.92 0.11 -12.47
CA ALA A 224 15.47 0.89 -11.37
C ALA A 224 16.93 1.31 -11.61
N ALA A 225 17.76 0.42 -12.14
CA ALA A 225 19.14 0.75 -12.50
C ALA A 225 19.21 1.80 -13.61
N GLN A 226 18.37 1.66 -14.65
CA GLN A 226 18.26 2.64 -15.73
C GLN A 226 17.79 4.01 -15.23
N ALA A 227 16.82 4.05 -14.32
CA ALA A 227 16.33 5.29 -13.71
C ALA A 227 17.45 6.02 -12.96
N LYS A 228 18.27 5.28 -12.19
CA LYS A 228 19.44 5.84 -11.50
C LYS A 228 20.47 6.40 -12.48
N LEU A 229 20.81 5.65 -13.53
CA LEU A 229 21.79 6.10 -14.54
C LEU A 229 21.31 7.37 -15.27
N LYS A 230 20.03 7.45 -15.63
CA LYS A 230 19.45 8.65 -16.24
C LYS A 230 19.51 9.87 -15.32
N GLN A 231 19.20 9.70 -14.03
CA GLN A 231 19.30 10.76 -13.04
C GLN A 231 20.73 11.29 -12.93
N ASP A 232 21.72 10.38 -12.85
CA ASP A 232 23.13 10.75 -12.71
C ASP A 232 23.65 11.47 -13.96
N ALA A 233 23.28 10.99 -15.16
CA ALA A 233 23.61 11.66 -16.41
C ALA A 233 22.99 13.07 -16.53
N GLY A 234 21.75 13.26 -16.08
CA GLY A 234 21.10 14.56 -16.04
C GLY A 234 21.74 15.55 -15.05
N GLN A 235 22.25 15.05 -13.91
CA GLN A 235 23.00 15.86 -12.95
C GLN A 235 24.35 16.29 -13.52
N LEU A 236 25.07 15.38 -14.17
CA LEU A 236 26.34 15.69 -14.84
C LEU A 236 26.19 16.79 -15.90
N ALA A 237 25.12 16.74 -16.71
CA ALA A 237 24.85 17.73 -17.75
C ALA A 237 24.47 19.13 -17.21
N THR A 238 23.88 19.21 -16.02
CA THR A 238 23.52 20.48 -15.37
C THR A 238 24.67 21.10 -14.57
N THR A 239 25.67 20.31 -14.16
CA THR A 239 26.89 20.81 -13.51
C THR A 239 27.97 21.32 -14.47
N THR A 240 27.89 20.98 -15.76
CA THR A 240 28.85 21.41 -16.81
C THR A 240 28.33 22.58 -17.66
N SER A 241 27.14 23.11 -17.35
CA SER A 241 26.51 24.29 -17.95
C SER A 241 26.49 25.46 -16.97
#